data_AF-A0A8J8TF20-F1
#
_entry.id   AF-A0A8J8TF20-F1
#
_cell.length_a   1.000
_cell.length_b   1.000
_cell.length_c   1.000
_cell.angle_alpha   90.00
_cell.angle_beta   90.00
_cell.angle_gamma   90.00
#
_symmetry.space_group_name_H-M   'P 1'
#
loop_
_entity.id
_entity.type
_entity.pdbx_description
1 polymer ?
#
loop_
_entity_poly.entity_id
_entity_poly.type
_entity_poly.pdbx_seq_one_letter_code
_entity_poly.pdbx_strand_id
1 'polypeptide(L)' 'MTAQTSKKYPVKSSVSKEFLDKIDREVAKKGFNGRGDFAQFCMRYYFADQDHYDCINSEIILLNSKKQQKK' A
#
# COMPACT_ATOMS: atom_id res chain seq x y z
N MET A 1 2.84 -20.70 -22.89
CA MET A 1 2.45 -19.35 -22.45
C MET A 1 3.59 -18.77 -21.63
N THR A 2 4.45 -17.94 -22.23
CA THR A 2 5.55 -17.29 -21.49
C THR A 2 4.95 -16.25 -20.56
N ALA A 3 5.04 -16.50 -19.25
CA ALA A 3 4.64 -15.53 -18.24
C ALA A 3 5.49 -14.28 -18.43
N GLN A 4 4.88 -13.22 -18.94
CA GLN A 4 5.51 -11.91 -19.11
C GLN A 4 5.78 -11.38 -17.71
N THR A 5 6.99 -11.64 -17.19
CA THR A 5 7.41 -11.14 -15.89
C THR A 5 7.36 -9.62 -15.97
N SER A 6 6.57 -8.99 -15.09
CA SER A 6 6.39 -7.55 -15.12
C SER A 6 7.76 -6.86 -14.99
N LYS A 7 7.98 -5.85 -15.83
CA LYS A 7 9.23 -5.08 -15.79
C LYS A 7 9.37 -4.43 -14.41
N LYS A 8 10.48 -4.73 -13.73
CA LYS A 8 10.84 -4.08 -12.46
C LYS A 8 11.72 -2.87 -12.76
N TYR A 9 11.42 -1.74 -12.11
CA TYR A 9 12.20 -0.51 -12.24
C TYR A 9 12.89 -0.19 -10.91
N PRO A 10 14.21 0.08 -10.90
CA PRO A 10 14.91 0.43 -9.68
C PRO A 10 14.53 1.85 -9.24
N VAL A 11 14.23 1.99 -7.95
CA VAL A 11 13.96 3.29 -7.31
C VAL A 11 14.99 3.49 -6.20
N LYS A 12 15.60 4.68 -6.14
CA LYS A 12 16.52 5.08 -5.07
C LYS A 12 15.80 6.04 -4.13
N SER A 13 16.01 5.86 -2.83
CA SER A 13 15.47 6.74 -1.79
C SER A 13 16.56 7.01 -0.74
N SER A 14 16.49 8.18 -0.12
CA SER A 14 17.36 8.61 0.97
C SER A 14 16.53 8.76 2.24
N VAL A 15 17.01 8.18 3.33
CA VAL A 15 16.35 8.20 4.64
C VAL A 15 17.38 8.45 5.74
N SER A 16 16.92 8.88 6.92
CA SER A 16 17.79 9.00 8.08
C SER A 16 18.30 7.63 8.54
N LYS A 17 19.42 7.61 9.25
CA LYS A 17 19.99 6.38 9.80
C LYS A 17 19.05 5.72 10.80
N GLU A 18 18.40 6.51 11.67
CA GLU A 18 17.46 5.95 12.65
C GLU A 18 16.27 5.27 11.98
N PHE A 19 15.80 5.84 10.86
CA PHE A 19 14.70 5.25 10.10
C PHE A 19 15.13 3.98 9.37
N LEU A 20 16.33 3.97 8.80
CA LEU A 20 16.91 2.78 8.17
C LEU A 20 17.04 1.62 9.18
N ASP A 21 17.49 1.92 10.39
CA ASP A 21 17.65 0.90 11.44
C ASP A 21 16.30 0.33 11.89
N LYS A 22 15.24 1.15 11.91
CA LYS A 22 13.87 0.66 12.15
C LYS A 22 13.41 -0.28 11.03
N ILE A 23 13.67 0.08 9.77
CA ILE A 23 13.35 -0.78 8.62
C ILE A 23 14.06 -2.13 8.75
N ASP A 24 15.36 -2.13 9.07
CA ASP A 24 16.13 -3.36 9.20
C ASP A 24 15.61 -4.29 10.30
N ARG A 25 15.19 -3.71 11.44
CA ARG A 25 14.57 -4.47 12.52
C ARG A 25 13.27 -5.14 12.08
N GLU A 26 12.41 -4.42 11.35
CA GLU A 26 11.15 -4.99 10.85
C GLU A 26 11.38 -6.06 9.78
N VAL A 27 12.34 -5.84 8.87
CA VAL A 27 12.77 -6.82 7.87
C VAL A 27 13.18 -8.13 8.55
N ALA A 28 14.05 -8.05 9.56
CA ALA A 28 14.52 -9.21 10.31
C ALA A 28 13.40 -9.88 11.12
N LYS A 29 12.59 -9.08 11.83
CA LYS A 29 11.50 -9.58 12.71
C LYS A 29 10.43 -10.35 11.94
N LYS A 30 10.08 -9.87 10.74
CA LYS A 30 9.00 -10.44 9.92
C LYS A 30 9.50 -11.40 8.83
N GLY A 31 10.83 -11.60 8.74
CA GLY A 31 11.43 -12.56 7.80
C GLY A 31 11.34 -12.14 6.34
N PHE A 32 11.39 -10.84 6.04
CA PHE A 32 11.40 -10.36 4.66
C PHE A 32 12.74 -10.66 3.98
N ASN A 33 12.71 -10.90 2.67
CA ASN A 33 13.91 -11.21 1.87
C ASN A 33 14.84 -10.00 1.65
N GLY A 34 14.43 -8.82 2.14
CA GLY A 34 15.22 -7.60 2.13
C GLY A 34 14.36 -6.35 2.22
N ARG A 35 15.03 -5.19 2.27
CA ARG A 35 14.37 -3.87 2.39
C ARG A 35 13.42 -3.57 1.22
N GLY A 36 13.77 -4.02 0.01
CA GLY A 36 12.94 -3.80 -1.18
C GLY A 36 11.61 -4.55 -1.13
N ASP A 37 11.64 -5.79 -0.62
CA ASP A 37 10.45 -6.62 -0.42
C ASP A 37 9.52 -6.00 0.64
N PHE A 38 10.11 -5.59 1.77
CA PHE A 38 9.38 -4.86 2.81
C PHE A 38 8.79 -3.54 2.29
N ALA A 39 9.56 -2.74 1.54
CA ALA A 39 9.06 -1.49 0.97
C ALA A 39 7.91 -1.73 -0.02
N GLN A 40 7.99 -2.78 -0.85
CA GLN A 40 6.91 -3.16 -1.75
C GLN A 40 5.66 -3.60 -0.99
N PHE A 41 5.82 -4.37 0.08
CA PHE A 41 4.72 -4.75 0.97
C PHE A 41 4.04 -3.52 1.57
N CYS A 42 4.80 -2.59 2.15
CA CYS A 42 4.27 -1.36 2.74
C CYS A 42 3.51 -0.51 1.71
N MET A 43 4.06 -0.34 0.50
CA MET A 43 3.38 0.42 -0.56
C MET A 43 2.08 -0.24 -1.00
N ARG A 44 2.07 -1.57 -1.17
CA ARG A 44 0.83 -2.30 -1.52
C ARG A 44 -0.23 -2.15 -0.43
N TYR A 45 0.18 -2.26 0.83
CA TYR A 45 -0.73 -2.11 1.96
C TYR A 45 -1.32 -0.69 1.99
N TYR A 46 -0.48 0.33 1.81
CA TYR A 46 -0.92 1.73 1.76
C TYR A 46 -1.98 1.97 0.67
N PHE A 47 -1.75 1.49 -0.55
CA PHE A 47 -2.73 1.67 -1.65
C PHE A 47 -4.01 0.86 -1.40
N ALA A 48 -3.91 -0.36 -0.89
CA ALA A 48 -5.09 -1.16 -0.57
C ALA A 48 -5.97 -0.50 0.52
N ASP A 49 -5.34 0.14 1.50
CA ASP A 49 -6.03 0.88 2.55
C ASP A 49 -6.73 2.13 1.99
N GLN A 50 -6.06 2.88 1.08
CA GLN A 50 -6.69 4.00 0.37
C GLN A 50 -7.90 3.56 -0.45
N ASP A 51 -7.76 2.48 -1.25
CA ASP A 51 -8.86 1.93 -2.06
C ASP A 51 -10.05 1.53 -1.18
N HIS A 52 -9.78 1.01 0.03
CA HIS A 52 -10.81 0.67 1.00
C HIS A 52 -11.57 1.90 1.51
N TYR A 53 -10.87 2.97 1.90
CA TYR A 53 -11.51 4.20 2.34
C TYR A 53 -12.31 4.88 1.24
N ASP A 54 -11.81 4.89 0.01
CA ASP A 54 -12.51 5.46 -1.14
C ASP A 54 -13.80 4.69 -1.46
N CYS A 55 -13.78 3.36 -1.30
CA CYS A 55 -14.96 2.51 -1.42
C CYS A 55 -16.01 2.86 -0.37
N ILE A 56 -15.62 2.94 0.91
CA ILE A 56 -16.53 3.32 2.01
C ILE A 56 -17.13 4.70 1.76
N ASN A 57 -16.31 5.67 1.36
CA ASN A 57 -16.76 7.04 1.12
C ASN A 57 -17.78 7.09 -0.04
N SER A 58 -17.52 6.34 -1.11
CA SER A 58 -18.44 6.20 -2.24
C SER A 58 -19.79 5.59 -1.81
N GLU A 59 -19.76 4.58 -0.94
CA GLU A 59 -20.97 3.95 -0.41
C GLU A 59 -21.79 4.92 0.46
N ILE A 60 -21.14 5.72 1.31
CA ILE A 60 -21.79 6.77 2.11
C ILE A 60 -22.48 7.81 1.20
N ILE A 61 -21.80 8.25 0.14
CA ILE A 61 -22.36 9.20 -0.84
C ILE A 61 -23.59 8.61 -1.53
N LEU A 62 -23.53 7.35 -1.97
CA LEU A 62 -24.65 6.65 -2.59
C LEU A 62 -25.85 6.52 -1.64
N LEU A 63 -25.62 6.17 -0.38
CA LEU A 63 -26.67 6.06 0.63
C LEU A 63 -27.32 7.42 0.92
N ASN A 64 -26.53 8.48 1.03
CA ASN A 64 -27.05 9.84 1.25
C ASN A 64 -27.82 10.36 0.04
N SER A 65 -27.36 10.08 -1.18
CA SER A 65 -28.06 10.43 -2.42
C SER A 65 -29.42 9.71 -2.52
N LYS A 66 -29.47 8.42 -2.18
CA LYS A 66 -30.72 7.63 -2.10
C LYS A 66 -31.68 8.14 -1.02
N LYS A 67 -31.17 8.67 0.10
CA LYS A 67 -32.00 9.28 1.15
C LYS A 67 -32.61 10.61 0.70
N GLN A 68 -31.89 11.40 -0.09
CA GLN A 68 -32.40 12.66 -0.64
C GLN A 68 -33.47 12.43 -1.73
N GLN A 69 -33.34 11.40 -2.56
CA GLN A 69 -34.35 11.06 -3.58
C GLN A 69 -35.66 10.47 -3.02
N LYS A 70 -35.69 10.06 -1.74
CA LYS A 70 -36.88 9.51 -1.07
C LYS A 70 -37.67 10.57 -0.27
N LYS A 71 -37.22 11.83 -0.26
CA LYS A 71 -37.99 12.97 0.26
C LYS A 71 -38.65 13.71 -0.90
#